data_AF-A0A2M4C5B0-F1
#
_entry.id   AF-A0A2M4C5B0-F1
#
_cell.length_a   1.000
_cell.length_b   1.000
_cell.length_c   1.000
_cell.angle_alpha   90.00
_cell.angle_beta   90.00
_cell.angle_gamma   90.00
#
_symmetry.space_group_name_H-M   'P 1'
#
loop_
_entity.id
_entity.type
_entity.pdbx_description
1 polymer ?
#
loop_
_entity_poly.entity_id
_entity_poly.type
_entity_poly.pdbx_seq_one_letter_code
_entity_poly.pdbx_strand_id
1 'polypeptide(L)' 'MYGLETLQMARAKQQSGEFSDPLDTLDSNILEAVITHVVDVSQKQKQSISRNTVRNFIRNRLDNIQNHTEGAQNNR' A
#
# COMPACT_ATOMS: atom_id res chain seq x y z
N MET A 1 -0.83 13.95 15.59
CA MET A 1 0.23 13.67 14.58
C MET A 1 0.52 12.18 14.69
N TYR A 2 -0.01 11.35 13.78
CA TYR A 2 0.07 9.89 13.89
C TYR A 2 1.48 9.43 13.50
N GLY A 3 2.30 9.10 14.50
CA GLY A 3 3.70 8.71 14.35
C GLY A 3 3.90 7.21 14.12
N LEU A 4 5.18 6.81 14.12
CA LEU A 4 5.73 5.44 14.01
C LEU A 4 4.99 4.39 14.84
N GLU A 5 4.41 4.79 15.96
CA GLU A 5 3.62 3.96 16.86
C GLU A 5 2.34 3.40 16.19
N THR A 6 1.73 4.19 15.31
CA THR A 6 0.53 3.78 14.54
C THR A 6 0.87 2.65 13.57
N LEU A 7 2.08 2.69 12.99
CA LEU A 7 2.58 1.66 12.07
C LEU A 7 2.96 0.38 12.81
N GLN A 8 3.45 0.50 14.05
CA GLN A 8 3.76 -0.67 14.88
C GLN A 8 2.49 -1.38 15.38
N MET A 9 1.42 -0.64 15.70
CA MET A 9 0.13 -1.24 16.04
C MET A 9 -0.53 -1.95 14.85
N ALA A 10 -0.38 -1.41 13.63
CA ALA A 10 -0.81 -2.10 12.42
C ALA A 10 -0.08 -3.44 12.21
N ARG A 11 1.22 -3.50 12.56
CA ARG A 11 2.04 -4.72 12.49
C ARG A 11 1.61 -5.80 13.49
N ALA A 12 1.25 -5.43 14.72
CA ALA A 12 0.79 -6.40 15.72
C ALA A 12 -0.52 -7.10 15.32
N LYS A 13 -1.33 -6.48 14.47
CA LYS A 13 -2.58 -7.04 13.95
C LYS A 13 -2.39 -8.08 12.83
N GLN A 14 -1.18 -8.20 12.25
CA GLN A 14 -0.88 -9.17 11.18
C GLN A 14 -0.51 -10.59 11.69
N GLN A 15 -0.42 -10.82 13.00
CA GLN A 15 -0.07 -12.15 13.54
C GLN A 15 -1.23 -13.16 13.50
N SER A 16 -2.43 -12.73 13.10
CA SER A 16 -3.61 -13.60 12.95
C SER A 16 -3.84 -13.97 11.47
N GLY A 17 -3.00 -14.87 10.95
CA GLY A 17 -3.39 -15.98 10.06
C GLY A 17 -4.22 -15.76 8.79
N GLU A 18 -4.53 -14.55 8.34
CA GLU A 18 -5.18 -14.30 7.06
C GLU A 18 -4.20 -13.66 6.09
N PHE A 19 -4.09 -14.25 4.89
CA PHE A 19 -3.50 -13.60 3.73
C PHE A 19 -4.42 -12.44 3.31
N SER A 20 -4.49 -11.40 4.13
CA SER A 20 -5.17 -10.16 3.81
C SER A 20 -4.48 -9.54 2.61
N ASP A 21 -5.25 -8.98 1.68
CA ASP A 21 -4.70 -8.25 0.55
C ASP A 21 -3.73 -7.20 1.12
N PRO A 22 -2.52 -7.01 0.55
CA PRO A 22 -1.64 -5.93 0.99
C PRO A 22 -2.36 -4.58 1.05
N LEU A 23 -3.39 -4.39 0.22
CA LEU A 23 -4.26 -3.22 0.23
C LEU A 23 -5.18 -3.11 1.45
N ASP A 24 -5.49 -4.20 2.15
CA ASP A 24 -6.29 -4.22 3.38
C ASP A 24 -5.55 -3.58 4.56
N THR A 25 -4.23 -3.43 4.46
CA THR A 25 -3.41 -2.70 5.44
C THR A 25 -3.53 -1.18 5.32
N LEU A 26 -4.09 -0.68 4.21
CA LEU A 26 -4.32 0.74 3.97
C LEU A 26 -5.78 1.11 4.31
N ASP A 27 -5.94 2.29 4.90
CA ASP A 27 -7.28 2.89 5.03
C ASP A 27 -7.92 3.04 3.65
N SER A 28 -9.14 2.52 3.50
CA SER A 28 -9.84 2.46 2.22
C SER A 28 -10.12 3.85 1.64
N ASN A 29 -10.35 4.87 2.48
CA ASN A 29 -10.59 6.23 2.01
C ASN A 29 -9.29 6.85 1.47
N ILE A 30 -8.17 6.58 2.14
CA ILE A 30 -6.85 7.03 1.67
C ILE A 30 -6.50 6.35 0.34
N LEU A 31 -6.73 5.05 0.22
CA LEU A 31 -6.48 4.30 -1.01
C LEU A 31 -7.28 4.87 -2.20
N GLU A 32 -8.58 5.10 -2.02
CA GLU A 32 -9.44 5.66 -3.07
C GLU A 32 -9.08 7.10 -3.45
N ALA A 33 -8.66 7.91 -2.48
CA ALA A 33 -8.17 9.27 -2.73
C ALA A 33 -6.88 9.26 -3.57
N VAL A 34 -5.94 8.38 -3.24
CA VAL A 34 -4.68 8.22 -4.00
C VAL A 34 -4.96 7.72 -5.41
N ILE A 35 -5.80 6.70 -5.58
CA ILE A 35 -6.16 6.18 -6.90
C ILE A 35 -6.78 7.28 -7.77
N THR A 36 -7.72 8.02 -7.22
CA THR A 36 -8.40 9.13 -7.91
C THR A 36 -7.41 10.21 -8.30
N HIS A 37 -6.55 10.65 -7.38
CA HIS A 37 -5.55 11.66 -7.65
C HIS A 37 -4.59 11.26 -8.78
N VAL A 38 -4.07 10.03 -8.76
CA VAL A 38 -3.15 9.53 -9.79
C VAL A 38 -3.82 9.46 -11.15
N VAL A 39 -5.07 9.00 -11.21
CA VAL A 39 -5.84 8.96 -12.46
C VAL A 39 -6.07 10.38 -12.99
N ASP A 40 -6.49 11.32 -12.15
CA ASP A 40 -6.74 12.71 -12.55
C ASP A 40 -5.47 13.40 -13.07
N VAL A 41 -4.35 13.21 -12.37
CA VAL A 41 -3.04 13.75 -12.80
C VAL A 41 -2.59 13.13 -14.12
N SER A 42 -2.80 11.82 -14.31
CA SER A 42 -2.41 11.12 -15.55
C SER A 42 -3.25 11.60 -16.74
N GLN A 43 -4.55 11.80 -16.54
CA GLN A 43 -5.45 12.35 -17.55
C GLN A 43 -5.01 13.76 -17.98
N LYS A 44 -4.59 14.61 -17.05
CA LYS A 44 -4.02 15.94 -17.35
C LYS A 44 -2.73 15.86 -18.18
N GLN A 45 -1.96 14.79 -18.03
CA GLN A 45 -0.75 14.52 -18.81
C GLN A 45 -1.03 13.83 -20.16
N LYS A 46 -2.31 13.73 -20.58
CA LYS A 46 -2.77 12.96 -21.76
C LYS A 46 -2.41 11.48 -21.70
N GLN A 47 -2.18 10.94 -20.50
CA GLN A 47 -1.96 9.51 -20.27
C GLN A 47 -3.25 8.89 -19.75
N SER A 48 -3.77 7.90 -20.47
CA SER A 48 -4.91 7.12 -20.01
C SER A 48 -4.41 5.99 -19.12
N ILE A 49 -4.62 6.12 -17.81
CA ILE A 49 -4.29 5.08 -16.84
C ILE A 49 -5.57 4.64 -16.16
N SER A 50 -5.78 3.32 -16.11
CA SER A 50 -6.96 2.75 -15.45
C SER A 50 -6.77 2.72 -13.93
N ARG A 51 -7.88 2.83 -13.19
CA ARG A 51 -7.87 2.68 -11.71
C ARG A 51 -7.26 1.34 -11.28
N ASN A 52 -7.53 0.26 -12.02
CA ASN A 52 -6.95 -1.06 -11.77
C ASN A 52 -5.42 -1.07 -11.92
N THR A 53 -4.89 -0.36 -12.92
CA THR A 53 -3.43 -0.22 -13.10
C THR A 53 -2.79 0.46 -11.89
N VAL A 54 -3.41 1.53 -11.39
CA VAL A 54 -2.93 2.23 -10.18
C VAL A 54 -3.02 1.32 -8.95
N ARG A 55 -4.12 0.59 -8.79
CA ARG A 55 -4.32 -0.37 -7.68
C ARG A 55 -3.25 -1.47 -7.69
N ASN A 56 -2.95 -2.05 -8.85
CA ASN A 56 -1.91 -3.06 -9.01
C ASN A 56 -0.52 -2.50 -8.73
N PHE A 57 -0.25 -1.26 -9.14
CA PHE A 57 1.01 -0.58 -8.84
C PHE A 57 1.22 -0.38 -7.33
N ILE A 58 0.17 0.06 -6.62
CA ILE A 58 0.20 0.23 -5.17
C ILE A 58 0.42 -1.13 -4.50
N ARG A 59 -0.29 -2.18 -4.94
CA ARG A 59 -0.12 -3.55 -4.43
C ARG A 59 1.32 -4.04 -4.59
N ASN A 60 1.90 -3.92 -5.79
CA ASN A 60 3.28 -4.33 -6.04
C ASN A 60 4.29 -3.55 -5.20
N ARG A 61 4.04 -2.26 -4.93
CA ARG A 61 4.89 -1.47 -4.04
C ARG A 61 4.81 -1.93 -2.60
N LEU A 62 3.61 -2.20 -2.10
CA LEU A 62 3.41 -2.71 -0.74
C LEU A 62 4.06 -4.07 -0.55
N ASP A 63 3.86 -4.97 -1.52
CA ASP A 63 4.47 -6.29 -1.54
C ASP A 63 6.01 -6.20 -1.54
N ASN A 64 6.60 -5.33 -2.37
CA ASN A 64 8.05 -5.14 -2.37
C ASN A 64 8.56 -4.59 -1.02
N ILE A 65 7.86 -3.64 -0.39
CA ILE A 65 8.22 -3.12 0.93
C ILE A 65 8.16 -4.23 1.99
N GLN A 66 7.13 -5.08 1.95
CA GLN A 66 6.97 -6.21 2.87
C GLN A 66 8.14 -7.21 2.70
N ASN A 67 8.43 -7.63 1.47
CA ASN A 67 9.52 -8.55 1.17
C ASN A 67 10.92 -7.98 1.50
N HIS A 68 11.16 -6.69 1.27
CA HIS A 68 12.43 -6.04 1.65
C HIS A 68 12.61 -5.93 3.18
N THR A 69 11.50 -5.78 3.91
CA THR A 69 11.52 -5.72 5.38
C THR A 69 11.82 -7.10 5.97
N GLU A 70 11.34 -8.18 5.36
CA GLU A 70 11.67 -9.56 5.75
C GLU A 70 13.14 -9.92 5.46
N GLY A 71 13.69 -9.49 4.32
CA GLY A 71 15.11 -9.66 4.00
C GLY A 71 16.06 -8.90 4.94
N ALA A 72 15.62 -7.77 5.48
CA ALA A 72 16.39 -6.99 6.46
C ALA A 72 16.33 -7.57 7.89
N GLN A 73 15.33 -8.39 8.21
CA GLN A 73 15.23 -9.07 9.51
C GLN A 73 15.96 -10.41 9.56
N ASN A 74 16.19 -11.07 8.42
CA ASN A 74 16.90 -12.35 8.34
C ASN A 74 18.44 -12.23 8.42
N ASN A 75 18.98 -11.02 8.59
CA ASN A 75 20.41 -10.73 8.79
C ASN A 75 20.69 -10.09 10.16
N ARG A 76 19.92 -10.44 11.21
CA ARG A 76 20.19 -10.06 12.60
C ARG A 76 20.25 -11.28 13.51
#